data_AF-A0A0M7BCQ5-F1
#
_entry.id   AF-A0A0M7BCQ5-F1
#
_cell.length_a   1.000
_cell.length_b   1.000
_cell.length_c   1.000
_cell.angle_alpha   90.00
_cell.angle_beta   90.00
_cell.angle_gamma   90.00
#
_symmetry.space_group_name_H-M   'P 1'
#
loop_
_entity.id
_entity.type
_entity.pdbx_description
1 polymer ?
#
loop_
_entity_poly.entity_id
_entity_poly.type
_entity_poly.pdbx_seq_one_letter_code
_entity_poly.pdbx_strand_id
1 'polypeptide(L)'
;MAYSPERKAAVIGKMLPPNNMPLGRLAKEEGISVATLAKWRAEARAKGQFLPEANAGPEGWTSADKLAAVIETASLNAVELGEYCRRRGIPMKGTTMKVTMERLGVTASFSRPRVSNDNPFSEALFRTCKYTPGWPTRGFATIDEARAWVQGFATWYNTQHRHSAIRFVTPDQRHRGEEKALLAERHRVYQMARAVHPERWSGQTRDWQPIPLCQGSCRLL
;
A
#
# COMPACT_ATOMS: atom_id res chain seq x y z
N MET A 1 -25.68 -32.12 -23.97
CA MET A 1 -27.00 -31.81 -23.38
C MET A 1 -27.12 -30.30 -23.19
N ALA A 2 -28.14 -29.68 -23.78
CA ALA A 2 -28.41 -28.26 -23.55
C ALA A 2 -29.21 -28.12 -22.23
N TYR A 3 -28.80 -27.21 -21.35
CA TYR A 3 -29.52 -26.91 -20.12
C TYR A 3 -30.72 -26.01 -20.44
N SER A 4 -31.86 -26.22 -19.78
CA SER A 4 -33.04 -25.39 -20.01
C SER A 4 -32.83 -23.94 -19.53
N PRO A 5 -33.50 -22.96 -20.12
CA PRO A 5 -33.42 -21.55 -19.70
C PRO A 5 -33.79 -21.34 -18.23
N GLU A 6 -34.79 -22.07 -17.74
CA GLU A 6 -35.30 -21.99 -16.36
C GLU A 6 -34.26 -22.52 -15.39
N ARG A 7 -33.62 -23.64 -15.72
CA ARG A 7 -32.54 -24.22 -14.90
C ARG A 7 -31.33 -23.29 -14.84
N LYS A 8 -30.97 -22.68 -15.97
CA LYS A 8 -29.90 -21.68 -16.02
C LYS A 8 -30.21 -20.46 -15.14
N ALA A 9 -31.44 -19.95 -15.19
CA ALA A 9 -31.86 -18.82 -14.38
C ALA A 9 -31.84 -19.13 -12.87
N ALA A 10 -32.33 -20.31 -12.47
CA ALA A 10 -32.31 -20.76 -11.07
C ALA A 10 -30.87 -20.89 -10.53
N VAL A 11 -29.97 -21.47 -11.31
CA VAL A 11 -28.55 -21.62 -10.95
C VAL A 11 -27.85 -20.26 -10.88
N ILE A 12 -28.16 -19.33 -11.79
CA ILE A 12 -27.69 -17.94 -11.73
C ILE A 12 -28.19 -17.23 -10.47
N GLY A 13 -29.44 -17.44 -10.06
CA GLY A 13 -30.01 -16.87 -8.83
C GLY A 13 -29.26 -17.27 -7.56
N LYS A 14 -28.70 -18.50 -7.52
CA LYS A 14 -27.85 -18.95 -6.40
C LYS A 14 -26.49 -18.21 -6.33
N MET A 15 -26.02 -17.64 -7.44
CA MET A 15 -24.80 -16.84 -7.48
C MET A 15 -25.04 -15.38 -7.07
N LEU A 16 -26.31 -14.95 -7.00
CA LEU A 16 -26.71 -13.59 -6.63
C LEU A 16 -27.02 -13.49 -5.13
N PRO A 17 -27.06 -12.26 -4.57
CA PRO A 17 -27.55 -12.03 -3.23
C PRO A 17 -28.97 -12.59 -3.05
N PRO A 18 -29.31 -13.19 -1.89
CA PRO A 18 -28.50 -13.26 -0.66
C PRO A 18 -27.49 -14.43 -0.61
N ASN A 19 -27.57 -15.39 -1.54
CA ASN A 19 -26.82 -16.65 -1.45
C ASN A 19 -25.33 -16.50 -1.77
N ASN A 20 -24.99 -15.64 -2.74
CA ASN A 20 -23.60 -15.32 -3.12
C ASN A 20 -22.69 -16.55 -3.32
N MET A 21 -23.25 -17.67 -3.82
CA MET A 21 -22.57 -18.96 -3.80
C MET A 21 -21.37 -18.98 -4.76
N PRO A 22 -20.17 -19.41 -4.32
CA PRO A 22 -18.99 -19.47 -5.19
C PRO A 22 -19.10 -20.61 -6.21
N LEU A 23 -18.56 -20.38 -7.42
CA LEU A 23 -18.66 -21.31 -8.56
C LEU A 23 -18.19 -22.73 -8.24
N GLY A 24 -17.15 -22.88 -7.42
CA GLY A 24 -16.63 -24.20 -7.04
C GLY A 24 -17.58 -25.00 -6.16
N ARG A 25 -18.36 -24.34 -5.30
CA ARG A 25 -19.40 -24.98 -4.48
C ARG A 25 -20.62 -25.31 -5.32
N LEU A 26 -21.06 -24.36 -6.14
CA LEU A 26 -22.21 -24.52 -7.03
C LEU A 26 -21.97 -25.63 -8.07
N ALA A 27 -20.74 -25.77 -8.56
CA ALA A 27 -20.36 -26.86 -9.47
C ALA A 27 -20.55 -28.24 -8.82
N LYS A 28 -20.22 -28.38 -7.53
CA LYS A 28 -20.41 -29.62 -6.77
C LYS A 28 -21.89 -29.90 -6.49
N GLU A 29 -22.66 -28.87 -6.13
CA GLU A 29 -24.08 -29.01 -5.81
C GLU A 29 -24.95 -29.28 -7.04
N GLU A 30 -24.69 -28.59 -8.15
CA GLU A 30 -25.52 -28.68 -9.37
C GLU A 30 -25.03 -29.74 -10.37
N GLY A 31 -23.83 -30.30 -10.15
CA GLY A 31 -23.18 -31.23 -11.09
C GLY A 31 -22.79 -30.57 -12.42
N ILE A 32 -22.59 -29.24 -12.43
CA ILE A 32 -22.27 -28.46 -13.62
C ILE A 32 -20.78 -28.09 -13.59
N SER A 33 -20.10 -28.18 -14.74
CA SER A 33 -18.69 -27.78 -14.80
C SER A 33 -18.49 -26.31 -14.44
N VAL A 34 -17.40 -26.00 -13.73
CA VAL A 34 -17.02 -24.62 -13.38
C VAL A 34 -16.92 -23.72 -14.62
N ALA A 35 -16.41 -24.26 -15.74
CA ALA A 35 -16.30 -23.55 -17.00
C ALA A 35 -17.67 -23.13 -17.56
N THR A 36 -18.67 -24.02 -17.50
CA THR A 36 -20.04 -23.71 -17.93
C THR A 36 -20.67 -22.64 -17.04
N LEU A 37 -20.50 -22.74 -15.72
CA LEU A 37 -21.01 -21.74 -14.77
C LEU A 37 -20.32 -20.38 -14.97
N ALA A 38 -19.01 -20.36 -15.23
CA ALA A 38 -18.27 -19.14 -15.54
C ALA A 38 -18.78 -18.47 -16.82
N LYS A 39 -19.07 -19.25 -17.87
CA LYS A 39 -19.69 -18.75 -19.11
C LYS A 39 -21.06 -18.13 -18.85
N TRP A 40 -21.92 -18.82 -18.10
CA TRP A 40 -23.25 -18.29 -17.76
C TRP A 40 -23.19 -17.01 -16.94
N ARG A 41 -22.24 -16.92 -16.00
CA ARG A 41 -21.98 -15.71 -15.23
C ARG A 41 -21.52 -14.56 -16.13
N ALA A 42 -20.64 -14.83 -17.09
CA ALA A 42 -20.17 -13.84 -18.06
C ALA A 42 -21.30 -13.32 -18.96
N GLU A 43 -22.18 -14.22 -19.43
CA GLU A 43 -23.36 -13.84 -20.23
C GLU A 43 -24.39 -13.04 -19.42
N ALA A 44 -24.64 -13.44 -18.17
CA ALA A 44 -25.53 -12.71 -17.28
C ALA A 44 -24.97 -11.32 -16.92
N ARG A 45 -23.64 -11.23 -16.75
CA ARG A 45 -22.93 -9.96 -16.61
C ARG A 45 -23.06 -9.07 -17.85
N ALA A 46 -22.93 -9.63 -19.05
CA ALA A 46 -23.14 -8.88 -20.30
C ALA A 46 -24.58 -8.33 -20.42
N LYS A 47 -25.54 -8.96 -19.73
CA LYS A 47 -26.93 -8.51 -19.60
C LYS A 47 -27.18 -7.58 -18.40
N GLY A 48 -26.13 -7.15 -17.69
CA GLY A 48 -26.22 -6.26 -16.53
C GLY A 48 -26.76 -6.90 -15.26
N GLN A 49 -26.87 -8.24 -15.19
CA GLN A 49 -27.39 -8.95 -14.02
C GLN A 49 -26.33 -9.17 -12.91
N PHE A 50 -25.05 -8.93 -13.21
CA PHE A 50 -23.93 -9.07 -12.28
C PHE A 50 -22.96 -7.90 -12.39
N LEU A 51 -22.29 -7.59 -11.28
CA LEU A 51 -21.19 -6.61 -11.25
C LEU A 51 -20.06 -6.97 -12.23
N PRO A 52 -19.39 -5.96 -12.86
CA PRO A 52 -18.22 -6.14 -13.71
C PRO A 52 -17.07 -6.92 -13.02
N GLU A 53 -16.15 -7.49 -13.82
CA GLU A 53 -14.93 -8.11 -13.25
C GLU A 53 -13.94 -7.05 -12.76
N ALA A 54 -13.12 -7.43 -11.77
CA ALA A 54 -12.15 -6.58 -11.09
C ALA A 54 -11.13 -5.87 -12.00
N ASN A 55 -11.03 -6.27 -13.28
CA ASN A 55 -10.13 -5.69 -14.27
C ASN A 55 -10.69 -4.46 -15.00
N ALA A 56 -11.90 -3.99 -14.70
CA ALA A 56 -12.49 -2.82 -15.37
C ALA A 56 -11.86 -1.48 -14.99
N GLY A 57 -10.92 -1.45 -14.03
CA GLY A 57 -10.30 -0.22 -13.56
C GLY A 57 -11.28 0.74 -12.84
N PRO A 58 -10.80 1.90 -12.36
CA PRO A 58 -11.55 2.76 -11.44
C PRO A 58 -12.72 3.55 -12.06
N GLU A 59 -12.89 3.50 -13.39
CA GLU A 59 -13.87 4.32 -14.13
C GLU A 59 -15.02 3.50 -14.75
N GLY A 60 -14.98 2.17 -14.69
CA GLY A 60 -15.97 1.30 -15.36
C GLY A 60 -17.25 1.00 -14.58
N TRP A 61 -17.52 1.67 -13.46
CA TRP A 61 -18.65 1.36 -12.57
C TRP A 61 -19.84 2.29 -12.83
N THR A 62 -20.95 1.73 -13.30
CA THR A 62 -22.22 2.45 -13.44
C THR A 62 -22.85 2.77 -12.07
N SER A 63 -23.83 3.67 -12.04
CA SER A 63 -24.58 3.96 -10.80
C SER A 63 -25.30 2.72 -10.25
N ALA A 64 -25.72 1.80 -11.13
CA ALA A 64 -26.32 0.53 -10.74
C ALA A 64 -25.30 -0.40 -10.07
N ASP A 65 -24.06 -0.45 -10.59
CA ASP A 65 -22.98 -1.25 -10.00
C ASP A 65 -22.59 -0.76 -8.60
N LYS A 66 -22.57 0.56 -8.40
CA LYS A 66 -22.31 1.18 -7.10
C LYS A 66 -23.40 0.83 -6.10
N LEU A 67 -24.67 0.89 -6.50
CA LEU A 67 -25.80 0.53 -5.64
C LEU A 67 -25.78 -0.95 -5.26
N ALA A 68 -25.53 -1.83 -6.24
CA ALA A 68 -25.45 -3.28 -5.98
C ALA A 68 -24.30 -3.63 -5.01
N ALA A 69 -23.15 -2.97 -5.11
CA ALA A 69 -22.06 -3.16 -4.16
C ALA A 69 -22.40 -2.64 -2.75
N VAL A 70 -23.14 -1.54 -2.62
CA VAL A 70 -23.63 -1.07 -1.31
C VAL A 70 -24.59 -2.09 -0.70
N ILE A 71 -25.49 -2.66 -1.49
CA ILE A 71 -26.44 -3.69 -1.02
C ILE A 71 -25.70 -4.98 -0.62
N GLU A 72 -24.72 -5.43 -1.42
CA GLU A 72 -23.90 -6.62 -1.11
C GLU A 72 -23.05 -6.44 0.15
N THR A 73 -22.64 -5.22 0.46
CA THR A 73 -21.73 -4.92 1.59
C THR A 73 -22.44 -4.43 2.84
N ALA A 74 -23.75 -4.17 2.78
CA ALA A 74 -24.52 -3.59 3.88
C ALA A 74 -24.47 -4.41 5.19
N SER A 75 -24.33 -5.73 5.09
CA SER A 75 -24.23 -6.64 6.22
C SER A 75 -22.79 -7.01 6.61
N LEU A 76 -21.78 -6.50 5.89
CA LEU A 76 -20.38 -6.85 6.13
C LEU A 76 -19.77 -6.00 7.25
N ASN A 77 -18.95 -6.62 8.09
CA ASN A 77 -18.13 -5.90 9.04
C ASN A 77 -16.92 -5.24 8.35
N ALA A 78 -16.17 -4.40 9.07
CA ALA A 78 -15.06 -3.63 8.51
C ALA A 78 -13.94 -4.49 7.89
N VAL A 79 -13.72 -5.70 8.41
CA VAL A 79 -12.72 -6.65 7.90
C VAL A 79 -13.19 -7.26 6.58
N GLU A 80 -14.42 -7.76 6.56
CA GLU A 80 -15.07 -8.36 5.39
C GLU A 80 -15.24 -7.35 4.26
N LEU A 81 -15.59 -6.09 4.59
CA LEU A 81 -15.64 -4.99 3.64
C LEU A 81 -14.26 -4.70 3.03
N GLY A 82 -13.21 -4.72 3.85
CA GLY A 82 -11.83 -4.54 3.40
C GLY A 82 -11.39 -5.65 2.43
N GLU A 83 -11.73 -6.91 2.72
CA GLU A 83 -11.49 -8.03 1.81
C GLU A 83 -12.30 -7.93 0.51
N TYR A 84 -13.57 -7.53 0.61
CA TYR A 84 -14.44 -7.30 -0.53
C TYR A 84 -13.84 -6.25 -1.48
N CYS A 85 -13.44 -5.09 -0.94
CA CYS A 85 -12.83 -4.02 -1.74
C CYS A 85 -11.52 -4.47 -2.42
N ARG A 86 -10.64 -5.17 -1.69
CA ARG A 86 -9.37 -5.71 -2.23
C ARG A 86 -9.62 -6.70 -3.37
N ARG A 87 -10.53 -7.66 -3.18
CA ARG A 87 -10.87 -8.68 -4.18
C ARG A 87 -11.49 -8.07 -5.44
N ARG A 88 -12.26 -7.00 -5.29
CA ARG A 88 -12.95 -6.33 -6.39
C ARG A 88 -12.11 -5.25 -7.07
N GLY A 89 -10.87 -5.01 -6.61
CA GLY A 89 -10.03 -3.94 -7.13
C GLY A 89 -10.67 -2.56 -6.96
N ILE A 90 -11.59 -2.41 -6.01
CA ILE A 90 -12.21 -1.13 -5.68
C ILE A 90 -11.13 -0.38 -4.90
N PRO A 91 -10.46 0.63 -5.49
CA PRO A 91 -9.60 1.49 -4.68
C PRO A 91 -10.47 2.00 -3.54
N MET A 92 -9.98 1.95 -2.30
CA MET A 92 -10.66 2.56 -1.15
C MET A 92 -10.70 4.09 -1.37
N LYS A 93 -11.49 4.54 -2.34
CA LYS A 93 -11.62 5.92 -2.74
C LYS A 93 -12.48 6.58 -1.67
N GLY A 94 -11.81 7.39 -0.86
CA GLY A 94 -12.41 8.50 -0.15
C GLY A 94 -13.14 8.11 1.11
N THR A 95 -14.32 7.51 1.02
CA THR A 95 -15.32 7.67 2.08
C THR A 95 -14.98 6.87 3.35
N THR A 96 -14.70 5.58 3.25
CA THR A 96 -14.40 4.75 4.45
C THR A 96 -13.06 5.12 5.07
N MET A 97 -12.05 5.44 4.26
CA MET A 97 -10.72 5.86 4.74
C MET A 97 -10.79 7.24 5.39
N LYS A 98 -11.46 8.21 4.75
CA LYS A 98 -11.63 9.56 5.29
C LYS A 98 -12.44 9.55 6.59
N VAL A 99 -13.53 8.79 6.65
CA VAL A 99 -14.31 8.63 7.89
C VAL A 99 -13.48 7.98 8.99
N THR A 100 -12.61 7.00 8.66
CA THR A 100 -11.70 6.40 9.64
C THR A 100 -10.65 7.39 10.11
N MET A 101 -10.05 8.17 9.20
CA MET A 101 -9.10 9.23 9.53
C MET A 101 -9.75 10.29 10.42
N GLU A 102 -10.95 10.77 10.07
CA GLU A 102 -11.76 11.71 10.87
C GLU A 102 -12.06 11.14 12.26
N ARG A 103 -12.48 9.87 12.36
CA ARG A 103 -12.70 9.17 13.65
C ARG A 103 -11.44 9.07 14.50
N LEU A 104 -10.28 8.89 13.89
CA LEU A 104 -8.98 8.85 14.56
C LEU A 104 -8.39 10.25 14.82
N GLY A 105 -9.11 11.32 14.48
CA GLY A 105 -8.64 12.71 14.61
C GLY A 105 -7.53 13.08 13.62
N VAL A 106 -7.31 12.27 12.58
CA VAL A 106 -6.30 12.50 11.54
C VAL A 106 -6.91 13.37 10.43
N THR A 107 -6.32 14.55 10.21
CA THR A 107 -6.70 15.41 9.09
C THR A 107 -6.06 14.89 7.81
N ALA A 108 -6.88 14.57 6.81
CA ALA A 108 -6.38 14.20 5.50
C ALA A 108 -5.92 15.45 4.73
N SER A 109 -4.70 15.41 4.20
CA SER A 109 -4.19 16.43 3.29
C SER A 109 -3.69 15.77 2.01
N PHE A 110 -3.85 16.47 0.89
CA PHE A 110 -3.60 15.93 -0.44
C PHE A 110 -2.65 16.84 -1.20
N SER A 111 -1.64 16.23 -1.82
CA SER A 111 -0.74 16.91 -2.75
C SER A 111 -1.51 17.52 -3.91
N ARG A 112 -0.99 18.63 -4.46
CA ARG A 112 -1.62 19.29 -5.59
C ARG A 112 -1.62 18.35 -6.81
N PRO A 113 -2.69 18.37 -7.63
CA PRO A 113 -2.73 17.56 -8.82
C PRO A 113 -1.50 17.81 -9.71
N ARG A 114 -0.81 16.73 -10.08
CA ARG A 114 0.37 16.73 -10.97
C ARG A 114 1.62 17.46 -10.42
N VAL A 115 1.75 17.59 -9.10
CA VAL A 115 2.96 18.12 -8.47
C VAL A 115 3.67 17.04 -7.65
N SER A 116 4.75 16.49 -8.21
CA SER A 116 5.54 15.43 -7.56
C SER A 116 6.33 15.93 -6.35
N ASN A 117 6.77 17.20 -6.41
CA ASN A 117 7.60 17.82 -5.37
C ASN A 117 6.87 18.13 -4.05
N ASP A 118 5.56 17.89 -3.95
CA ASP A 118 4.80 18.10 -2.71
C ASP A 118 5.12 17.03 -1.65
N ASN A 119 5.76 15.91 -2.03
CA ASN A 119 6.14 14.85 -1.09
C ASN A 119 7.62 14.40 -1.26
N PRO A 120 8.59 15.32 -1.06
CA PRO A 120 10.00 15.05 -1.32
C PRO A 120 10.57 13.95 -0.41
N PHE A 121 10.00 13.78 0.78
CA PHE A 121 10.41 12.72 1.72
C PHE A 121 10.07 11.32 1.21
N SER A 122 8.85 11.13 0.68
CA SER A 122 8.47 9.82 0.14
C SER A 122 9.20 9.51 -1.16
N GLU A 123 9.46 10.52 -2.00
CA GLU A 123 10.28 10.34 -3.19
C GLU A 123 11.71 9.90 -2.86
N ALA A 124 12.34 10.51 -1.86
CA ALA A 124 13.66 10.12 -1.38
C ALA A 124 13.65 8.67 -0.86
N LEU A 125 12.62 8.25 -0.12
CA LEU A 125 12.44 6.87 0.33
C LEU A 125 12.35 5.90 -0.86
N PHE A 126 11.50 6.18 -1.85
CA PHE A 126 11.35 5.31 -3.02
C PHE A 126 12.62 5.25 -3.87
N ARG A 127 13.37 6.35 -3.95
CA ARG A 127 14.69 6.36 -4.57
C ARG A 127 15.62 5.41 -3.82
N THR A 128 15.78 5.54 -2.51
CA THR A 128 16.63 4.63 -1.72
C THR A 128 16.22 3.17 -1.87
N CYS A 129 14.92 2.89 -1.93
CA CYS A 129 14.39 1.56 -2.17
C CYS A 129 14.87 0.98 -3.52
N LYS A 130 14.76 1.75 -4.61
CA LYS A 130 15.14 1.30 -5.95
C LYS A 130 16.65 1.12 -6.15
N TYR A 131 17.45 1.92 -5.47
CA TYR A 131 18.91 1.94 -5.65
C TYR A 131 19.67 1.19 -4.55
N THR A 132 18.98 0.49 -3.65
CA THR A 132 19.64 -0.37 -2.66
C THR A 132 20.25 -1.61 -3.35
N PRO A 133 21.43 -2.11 -2.91
CA PRO A 133 22.06 -3.28 -3.52
C PRO A 133 21.18 -4.53 -3.58
N GLY A 134 20.20 -4.64 -2.67
CA GLY A 134 19.26 -5.76 -2.61
C GLY A 134 18.02 -5.62 -3.51
N TRP A 135 17.96 -4.65 -4.44
CA TRP A 135 16.79 -4.45 -5.28
C TRP A 135 16.47 -5.67 -6.18
N PRO A 136 15.23 -6.18 -6.18
CA PRO A 136 14.84 -7.39 -6.90
C PRO A 136 14.54 -7.06 -8.37
N THR A 137 15.59 -6.98 -9.19
CA THR A 137 15.49 -6.65 -10.62
C THR A 137 14.59 -7.60 -11.42
N ARG A 138 14.48 -8.86 -10.99
CA ARG A 138 13.62 -9.88 -11.61
C ARG A 138 12.20 -9.93 -11.04
N GLY A 139 11.85 -9.07 -10.09
CA GLY A 139 10.57 -9.10 -9.38
C GLY A 139 10.47 -10.26 -8.37
N PHE A 140 9.24 -10.61 -8.01
CA PHE A 140 8.92 -11.65 -7.02
C PHE A 140 8.01 -12.71 -7.65
N ALA A 141 8.20 -13.98 -7.29
CA ALA A 141 7.34 -15.06 -7.76
C ALA A 141 6.02 -15.13 -6.96
N THR A 142 6.04 -14.70 -5.70
CA THR A 142 4.88 -14.73 -4.81
C THR A 142 4.71 -13.41 -4.03
N ILE A 143 3.50 -13.20 -3.49
CA ILE A 143 3.23 -12.05 -2.61
C ILE A 143 4.00 -12.15 -1.30
N ASP A 144 4.28 -13.35 -0.81
CA ASP A 144 4.99 -13.57 0.45
C ASP A 144 6.47 -13.21 0.31
N GLU A 145 7.09 -13.53 -0.82
CA GLU A 145 8.44 -13.06 -1.16
C GLU A 145 8.51 -11.54 -1.22
N ALA A 146 7.52 -10.90 -1.85
CA ALA A 146 7.45 -9.44 -1.92
C ALA A 146 7.33 -8.82 -0.51
N ARG A 147 6.49 -9.39 0.35
CA ARG A 147 6.32 -8.94 1.74
C ARG A 147 7.60 -9.10 2.56
N ALA A 148 8.23 -10.27 2.48
CA ALA A 148 9.47 -10.56 3.19
C ALA A 148 10.59 -9.59 2.77
N TRP A 149 10.70 -9.31 1.46
CA TRP A 149 11.67 -8.36 0.95
C TRP A 149 11.40 -6.93 1.44
N VAL A 150 10.14 -6.47 1.37
CA VAL A 150 9.77 -5.12 1.85
C VAL A 150 10.05 -4.98 3.36
N GLN A 151 9.76 -6.01 4.15
CA GLN A 151 10.06 -6.04 5.59
C GLN A 151 11.57 -5.99 5.85
N GLY A 152 12.35 -6.75 5.08
CA GLY A 152 13.82 -6.71 5.14
C GLY A 152 14.37 -5.33 4.78
N PHE A 153 13.86 -4.72 3.71
CA PHE A 153 14.20 -3.37 3.30
C PHE A 153 13.89 -2.35 4.40
N ALA A 154 12.69 -2.37 4.98
CA ALA A 154 12.29 -1.45 6.05
C ALA A 154 13.18 -1.59 7.29
N THR A 155 13.52 -2.82 7.67
CA THR A 155 14.43 -3.11 8.79
C THR A 155 15.81 -2.51 8.51
N TRP A 156 16.38 -2.79 7.34
CA TRP A 156 17.68 -2.26 6.93
C TRP A 156 17.67 -0.73 6.86
N TYR A 157 16.66 -0.13 6.24
CA TYR A 157 16.53 1.32 6.08
C TYR A 157 16.50 2.06 7.42
N ASN A 158 15.77 1.51 8.40
CA ASN A 158 15.57 2.13 9.71
C ASN A 158 16.73 1.87 10.69
N THR A 159 17.38 0.70 10.63
CA THR A 159 18.31 0.27 11.69
C THR A 159 19.78 0.20 11.25
N GLN A 160 20.06 0.15 9.95
CA GLN A 160 21.42 -0.04 9.43
C GLN A 160 21.85 1.07 8.47
N HIS A 161 20.97 1.49 7.56
CA HIS A 161 21.30 2.48 6.56
C HIS A 161 21.49 3.87 7.18
N ARG A 162 22.68 4.45 7.01
CA ARG A 162 23.03 5.78 7.51
C ARG A 162 22.76 6.83 6.44
N HIS A 163 21.93 7.81 6.78
CA HIS A 163 21.43 8.79 5.82
C HIS A 163 22.21 10.10 5.92
N SER A 164 22.77 10.57 4.80
CA SER A 164 23.55 11.81 4.76
C SER A 164 22.74 13.03 5.20
N ALA A 165 21.45 13.08 4.83
CA ALA A 165 20.52 14.15 5.19
C ALA A 165 20.27 14.29 6.70
N ILE A 166 20.55 13.24 7.48
CA ILE A 166 20.49 13.25 8.95
C ILE A 166 21.85 12.96 9.57
N ARG A 167 22.93 13.48 8.97
CA ARG A 167 24.30 13.39 9.51
C ARG A 167 24.76 11.95 9.74
N PHE A 168 24.37 11.04 8.85
CA PHE A 168 24.73 9.63 8.87
C PHE A 168 24.36 8.90 10.17
N VAL A 169 23.28 9.30 10.83
CA VAL A 169 22.60 8.43 11.80
C VAL A 169 21.53 7.62 11.07
N THR A 170 21.05 6.57 11.71
CA THR A 170 19.90 5.80 11.20
C THR A 170 18.60 6.47 11.64
N PRO A 171 17.48 6.27 10.91
CA PRO A 171 16.18 6.82 11.32
C PRO A 171 15.78 6.39 12.73
N ASP A 172 16.05 5.14 13.10
CA ASP A 172 15.73 4.60 14.43
C ASP A 172 16.58 5.24 15.55
N GLN A 173 17.88 5.43 15.32
CA GLN A 173 18.74 6.15 16.27
C GLN A 173 18.28 7.59 16.51
N ARG A 174 17.85 8.27 15.44
CA ARG A 174 17.27 9.61 15.55
C ARG A 174 15.94 9.60 16.29
N HIS A 175 15.07 8.64 15.97
CA HIS A 175 13.78 8.48 16.63
C HIS A 175 13.93 8.25 18.14
N ARG A 176 14.91 7.44 18.56
CA ARG A 176 15.25 7.18 19.96
C ARG A 176 16.06 8.30 20.64
N GLY A 177 16.40 9.37 19.92
CA GLY A 177 17.14 10.52 20.47
C GLY A 177 18.64 10.27 20.70
N GLU A 178 19.18 9.16 20.19
CA GLU A 178 20.59 8.77 20.35
C GLU A 178 21.55 9.63 19.50
N GLU A 179 21.00 10.38 18.53
CA GLU A 179 21.79 11.18 17.58
C GLU A 179 22.77 12.13 18.27
N LYS A 180 22.40 12.73 19.40
CA LYS A 180 23.23 13.74 20.08
C LYS A 180 24.56 13.14 20.56
N ALA A 181 24.49 12.00 21.24
CA ALA A 181 25.68 11.31 21.75
C ALA A 181 26.54 10.78 20.60
N LEU A 182 25.92 10.18 19.58
CA LEU A 182 26.63 9.64 18.41
C LEU A 182 27.37 10.74 17.62
N LEU A 183 26.73 11.89 17.45
CA LEU A 183 27.30 13.01 16.71
C LEU A 183 28.41 13.72 17.50
N ALA A 184 28.25 13.88 18.82
CA ALA A 184 29.31 14.42 19.67
C ALA A 184 30.57 13.55 19.62
N GLU A 185 30.42 12.22 19.68
CA GLU A 185 31.55 11.30 19.62
C GLU A 185 32.24 11.34 18.24
N ARG A 186 31.46 11.41 17.15
CA ARG A 186 32.03 11.59 15.80
C ARG A 186 32.79 12.89 15.66
N HIS A 187 32.27 13.98 16.24
CA HIS A 187 32.96 15.26 16.24
C HIS A 187 34.31 15.14 16.95
N ARG A 188 34.34 14.52 18.14
CA ARG A 188 35.57 14.27 18.89
C ARG A 188 36.61 13.49 18.08
N VAL A 189 36.21 12.38 17.46
CA VAL A 189 37.11 11.56 16.63
C VAL A 189 37.67 12.34 15.44
N TYR A 190 36.84 13.12 14.77
CA TYR A 190 37.28 13.95 13.64
C TYR A 190 38.27 15.04 14.06
N GLN A 191 38.05 15.68 15.22
CA GLN A 191 38.97 16.69 15.74
C GLN A 191 40.32 16.07 16.13
N MET A 192 40.30 14.88 16.76
CA MET A 192 41.54 14.15 17.07
C MET A 192 42.30 13.78 15.79
N ALA A 193 41.61 13.22 14.79
CA ALA A 193 42.24 12.84 13.52
C ALA A 193 42.85 14.06 12.81
N ARG A 194 42.18 15.21 12.85
CA ARG A 194 42.69 16.47 12.31
C ARG A 194 43.90 17.00 13.08
N ALA A 195 43.92 16.87 14.40
CA ALA A 195 45.06 17.29 15.21
C ALA A 195 46.32 16.47 14.91
N VAL A 196 46.16 15.17 14.61
CA VAL A 196 47.29 14.28 14.25
C VAL A 196 47.79 14.57 12.82
N HIS A 197 46.88 14.87 11.89
CA HIS A 197 47.20 15.02 10.47
C HIS A 197 46.59 16.27 9.83
N PRO A 198 46.98 17.48 10.26
CA PRO A 198 46.36 18.71 9.79
C PRO A 198 46.46 18.90 8.27
N GLU A 199 47.49 18.35 7.63
CA GLU A 199 47.72 18.40 6.19
C GLU A 199 46.61 17.77 5.34
N ARG A 200 45.80 16.85 5.90
CA ARG A 200 44.68 16.23 5.18
C ARG A 200 43.42 17.10 5.16
N TRP A 201 43.41 18.23 5.88
CA TRP A 201 42.27 19.14 5.97
C TRP A 201 42.62 20.54 5.49
N SER A 202 41.98 20.97 4.40
CA SER A 202 42.07 22.36 3.91
C SER A 202 41.21 23.35 4.72
N GLY A 203 40.35 22.86 5.63
CA GLY A 203 39.42 23.68 6.39
C GLY A 203 38.88 22.99 7.64
N GLN A 204 37.66 23.35 8.05
CA GLN A 204 37.00 22.74 9.20
C GLN A 204 36.62 21.27 8.94
N THR A 205 36.52 20.49 10.02
CA THR A 205 35.99 19.13 9.94
C THR A 205 34.52 19.14 9.52
N ARG A 206 34.02 17.99 9.07
CA ARG A 206 32.59 17.82 8.76
C ARG A 206 31.69 18.31 9.90
N ASP A 207 30.60 18.96 9.53
CA ASP A 207 29.58 19.41 10.46
C ASP A 207 28.80 18.22 11.04
N TRP A 208 29.00 18.04 12.35
CA TRP A 208 28.39 17.03 13.21
C TRP A 208 27.43 17.64 14.23
N GLN A 209 26.94 18.87 14.01
CA GLN A 209 25.89 19.41 14.87
C GLN A 209 24.55 18.68 14.62
N PRO A 210 23.76 18.41 15.68
CA PRO A 210 22.41 17.86 15.51
C PRO A 210 21.55 18.76 14.63
N ILE A 211 20.74 18.16 13.76
CA ILE A 211 19.81 18.92 12.92
C ILE A 211 18.62 19.30 13.80
N PRO A 212 18.29 20.60 13.93
CA PRO A 212 17.16 21.01 14.74
C PRO A 212 15.89 20.30 14.26
N LEU A 213 15.09 19.82 15.21
CA LEU A 213 13.71 19.45 14.91
C LEU A 213 13.03 20.71 14.34
N CYS A 214 12.31 20.59 13.24
CA CYS A 214 11.52 21.71 12.73
C CYS A 214 10.62 22.22 13.87
N GLN A 215 10.95 23.38 14.45
CA GLN A 215 10.16 24.04 15.49
C GLN A 215 9.00 24.87 14.91
N GLY A 216 8.62 24.63 13.66
CA GLY A 216 7.40 25.15 13.06
C GLY A 216 6.38 24.02 13.03
N SER A 217 5.12 24.32 13.38
CA SER A 217 3.99 23.39 13.37
C SER A 217 4.17 22.33 12.29
N CYS A 218 4.45 21.10 12.70
CA CYS A 218 4.37 19.95 11.81
C CYS A 218 2.88 19.75 11.52
N ARG A 219 2.31 20.62 10.69
CA ARG A 219 1.20 20.21 9.85
C ARG A 219 1.85 19.24 8.89
N LEU A 220 1.55 17.96 9.08
CA LEU A 220 1.39 17.07 7.94
C LEU A 220 0.35 17.76 7.03
N LEU A 221 0.83 18.59 6.10
CA LEU A 221 0.10 19.04 4.92
C LEU A 221 0.48 18.11 3.77
#